data_AF-A0A5B6VC90-F1
#
_entry.id   AF-A0A5B6VC90-F1
#
_cell.length_a   1.000
_cell.length_b   1.000
_cell.length_c   1.000
_cell.angle_alpha   90.00
_cell.angle_beta   90.00
_cell.angle_gamma   90.00
#
_symmetry.space_group_name_H-M   'P 1'
#
loop_
_entity.id
_entity.type
_entity.pdbx_description
1 polymer ?
#
loop_
_entity_poly.entity_id
_entity_poly.type
_entity_poly.pdbx_seq_one_letter_code
_entity_poly.pdbx_strand_id
1 'polypeptide(L)'
;MSWMVEYRVNLDCAMKRVSLKIDDGVEIVIVGELQGYLSNVISALVAKRIDFFHEELSGLPQNRKAEFRIDVLPKTALVSIAPYRIASKELMELKAQLQELLDRVFIRPNMSPWGAPVLFVKNKYGATKMCVDYQ
;
A
#
# COMPACT_ATOMS: atom_id res chain seq x y z
N MET A 1 -8.41 13.94 10.58
CA MET A 1 -9.35 15.06 10.40
C MET A 1 -10.56 14.52 9.66
N SER A 2 -11.78 14.76 10.17
CA SER A 2 -13.01 14.17 9.61
C SER A 2 -13.41 14.91 8.34
N TRP A 3 -13.19 14.27 7.19
CA TRP A 3 -13.55 14.75 5.85
C TRP A 3 -15.02 15.24 5.75
N MET A 4 -15.91 14.76 6.61
CA MET A 4 -17.31 15.21 6.66
C MET A 4 -17.46 16.69 7.02
N VAL A 5 -16.54 17.24 7.82
CA VAL A 5 -16.54 18.66 8.23
C VAL A 5 -16.05 19.55 7.08
N GLU A 6 -15.08 19.06 6.31
CA GLU A 6 -14.50 19.77 5.16
C GLU A 6 -15.54 19.97 4.05
N TYR A 7 -16.34 18.95 3.74
CA TYR A 7 -17.35 18.99 2.68
C TYR A 7 -18.77 19.35 3.17
N ARG A 8 -18.92 19.78 4.43
CA ARG A 8 -20.20 20.13 5.08
C ARG A 8 -21.31 19.12 4.79
N VAL A 9 -21.01 17.85 5.01
CA VAL A 9 -21.93 16.75 4.70
C VAL A 9 -23.13 16.78 5.65
N ASN A 10 -24.35 16.77 5.12
CA ASN A 10 -25.59 16.62 5.87
C ASN A 10 -26.26 15.30 5.48
N LEU A 11 -26.60 14.49 6.49
CA LEU A 11 -27.28 13.21 6.34
C LEU A 11 -28.70 13.33 6.92
N ASP A 12 -29.69 13.33 6.04
CA ASP A 12 -31.11 13.34 6.36
C ASP A 12 -31.64 11.91 6.23
N CYS A 13 -31.65 11.18 7.35
CA CYS A 13 -32.08 9.79 7.39
C CYS A 13 -33.58 9.62 7.10
N ALA A 14 -34.41 10.62 7.41
CA ALA A 14 -35.85 10.56 7.19
C ALA A 14 -36.18 10.63 5.69
N MET A 15 -35.49 11.52 4.97
CA MET A 15 -35.60 11.66 3.53
C MET A 15 -34.62 10.78 2.74
N LYS A 16 -33.85 9.93 3.43
CA LYS A 16 -32.78 9.07 2.86
C LYS A 16 -31.84 9.86 1.94
N ARG A 17 -31.43 11.05 2.38
CA ARG A 17 -30.72 12.02 1.57
C ARG A 17 -29.37 12.37 2.17
N VAL A 18 -28.35 12.46 1.33
CA VAL A 18 -27.03 12.99 1.69
C VAL A 18 -26.77 14.23 0.84
N SER A 19 -26.44 15.36 1.45
CA SER A 19 -26.00 16.55 0.73
C SER A 19 -24.59 16.94 1.13
N LEU A 20 -23.78 17.34 0.16
CA LEU A 20 -22.42 17.84 0.38
C LEU A 20 -22.17 19.07 -0.48
N LYS A 21 -21.47 20.05 0.09
CA LYS A 21 -21.16 21.32 -0.57
C LYS A 21 -19.69 21.33 -0.97
N ILE A 22 -19.45 21.59 -2.24
CA ILE A 22 -18.10 21.76 -2.79
C ILE A 22 -17.81 23.26 -2.90
N ASP A 23 -16.53 23.64 -2.81
CA ASP A 23 -16.04 25.02 -2.72
C ASP A 23 -16.49 25.95 -3.88
N ASP A 24 -16.99 25.39 -4.99
CA ASP A 24 -17.50 26.13 -6.16
C ASP A 24 -18.99 26.50 -6.05
N GLY A 25 -19.57 26.42 -4.85
CA GLY A 25 -20.98 26.73 -4.59
C GLY A 25 -21.97 25.66 -5.08
N VAL A 26 -21.49 24.58 -5.69
CA VAL A 26 -22.28 23.46 -6.17
C VAL A 26 -22.66 22.54 -4.99
N GLU A 27 -23.97 22.36 -4.79
CA GLU A 27 -24.53 21.45 -3.81
C GLU A 27 -24.92 20.13 -4.48
N ILE A 28 -24.25 19.04 -4.09
CA ILE A 28 -24.59 17.70 -4.57
C ILE A 28 -25.56 17.08 -3.59
N VAL A 29 -26.77 16.79 -4.04
CA VAL A 29 -27.83 16.15 -3.26
C VAL A 29 -28.08 14.76 -3.80
N ILE A 30 -27.87 13.75 -2.96
CA ILE A 30 -28.08 12.34 -3.27
C ILE A 30 -29.31 11.88 -2.51
N VAL A 31 -30.39 11.52 -3.22
CA VAL A 31 -31.61 10.95 -2.63
C VAL A 31 -31.65 9.46 -2.97
N GLY A 32 -31.69 8.62 -1.95
CA GLY A 32 -31.66 7.17 -2.12
C GLY A 32 -33.04 6.57 -2.38
N GLU A 33 -33.34 6.27 -3.64
CA GLU A 33 -34.31 5.23 -4.00
C GLU A 33 -33.57 3.98 -4.51
N LEU A 34 -33.89 2.83 -3.91
CA LEU A 34 -33.12 1.58 -3.97
C LEU A 34 -33.03 1.00 -5.40
N GLN A 35 -31.80 0.83 -5.93
CA GLN A 35 -31.19 -0.49 -6.23
C GLN A 35 -29.94 -0.41 -7.14
N GLY A 36 -29.76 0.63 -7.95
CA GLY A 36 -28.60 0.74 -8.85
C GLY A 36 -27.50 1.71 -8.37
N TYR A 37 -27.90 2.78 -7.69
CA TYR A 37 -27.00 3.91 -7.42
C TYR A 37 -25.99 3.61 -6.32
N LEU A 38 -26.38 2.90 -5.26
CA LEU A 38 -25.44 2.47 -4.21
C LEU A 38 -24.39 1.50 -4.75
N SER A 39 -24.75 0.63 -5.70
CA SER A 39 -23.78 -0.25 -6.37
C SER A 39 -22.79 0.54 -7.22
N ASN A 40 -23.25 1.57 -7.94
CA ASN A 40 -22.39 2.46 -8.71
C ASN A 40 -21.51 3.35 -7.82
N VAL A 41 -22.03 3.84 -6.69
CA VAL A 41 -21.28 4.64 -5.71
C VAL A 41 -20.24 3.78 -5.00
N ILE A 42 -20.57 2.55 -4.59
CA ILE A 42 -19.60 1.59 -4.05
C ILE A 42 -18.55 1.26 -5.11
N SER A 43 -18.95 0.99 -6.35
CA SER A 43 -18.02 0.74 -7.45
C SER A 43 -17.11 1.93 -7.73
N ALA A 44 -17.63 3.16 -7.70
CA ALA A 44 -16.85 4.38 -7.90
C ALA A 44 -15.91 4.67 -6.71
N LEU A 45 -16.33 4.38 -5.47
CA LEU A 45 -15.47 4.48 -4.29
C LEU A 45 -14.38 3.41 -4.29
N VAL A 46 -14.69 2.18 -4.70
CA VAL A 46 -13.73 1.10 -4.86
C VAL A 46 -12.75 1.43 -5.99
N ALA A 47 -13.24 1.94 -7.12
CA ALA A 47 -12.40 2.39 -8.24
C ALA A 47 -11.48 3.54 -7.82
N LYS A 48 -12.01 4.62 -7.21
CA LYS A 48 -11.18 5.73 -6.70
C LYS A 48 -10.16 5.28 -5.67
N ARG A 49 -10.52 4.31 -4.82
CA ARG A 49 -9.60 3.73 -3.83
C ARG A 49 -8.49 2.93 -4.51
N ILE A 50 -8.81 2.15 -5.55
CA ILE A 50 -7.82 1.42 -6.35
C ILE A 50 -6.91 2.39 -7.10
N ASP A 51 -7.45 3.45 -7.71
CA ASP A 51 -6.66 4.47 -8.41
C ASP A 51 -5.66 5.15 -7.46
N PHE A 52 -6.11 5.50 -6.25
CA PHE A 52 -5.24 6.08 -5.22
C PHE A 52 -4.11 5.12 -4.81
N PHE A 53 -4.40 3.81 -4.71
CA PHE A 53 -3.36 2.80 -4.45
C PHE A 53 -2.47 2.55 -5.67
N HIS A 54 -2.99 2.65 -6.88
CA HIS A 54 -2.22 2.41 -8.10
C HIS A 54 -1.18 3.52 -8.34
N GLU A 55 -1.52 4.76 -7.97
CA GLU A 55 -0.61 5.92 -7.99
C GLU A 55 0.42 5.88 -6.84
N GLU A 56 0.08 5.32 -5.67
CA GLU A 56 1.04 5.06 -4.58
C GLU A 56 1.99 3.87 -4.83
N LEU A 57 1.70 3.02 -5.83
CA LEU A 57 2.49 1.83 -6.16
C LEU A 57 3.49 2.02 -7.31
N SER A 58 3.53 3.20 -7.94
CA SER A 58 4.53 3.54 -8.97
C SER A 58 5.94 3.81 -8.42
N GLY A 59 6.07 3.88 -7.09
CA GLY A 59 7.32 4.02 -6.35
C GLY A 59 7.08 4.70 -5.01
N LEU A 60 8.08 4.71 -4.13
CA LEU A 60 7.95 5.41 -2.84
C LEU A 60 7.80 6.91 -3.08
N PRO A 61 6.83 7.61 -2.45
CA PRO A 61 6.80 9.05 -2.50
C PRO A 61 8.10 9.60 -1.90
N GLN A 62 8.84 10.39 -2.68
CA GLN A 62 10.15 10.91 -2.32
C GLN A 62 10.10 11.78 -1.04
N ASN A 63 8.94 12.38 -0.75
CA ASN A 63 8.62 13.04 0.51
C ASN A 63 7.59 12.21 1.30
N ARG A 64 8.08 11.33 2.18
CA ARG A 64 7.22 10.67 3.17
C ARG A 64 6.92 11.67 4.29
N LYS A 65 5.64 11.86 4.63
CA LYS A 65 5.21 12.67 5.79
C LYS A 65 5.71 12.11 7.14
N ALA A 66 6.18 10.86 7.15
CA ALA A 66 6.70 10.18 8.33
C ALA A 66 7.98 9.38 7.99
N GLU A 67 9.00 9.51 8.83
CA GLU A 67 10.18 8.65 8.81
C GLU A 67 9.92 7.42 9.69
N PHE A 68 10.25 6.24 9.18
CA PHE A 68 10.26 5.01 9.98
C PHE A 68 11.68 4.78 10.51
N ARG A 69 11.81 4.66 11.83
CA ARG A 69 13.09 4.34 12.50
C ARG A 69 12.98 2.98 13.16
N ILE A 70 14.05 2.21 13.10
CA ILE A 70 14.20 0.93 13.80
C ILE A 70 15.19 1.18 14.92
N ASP A 71 14.69 1.26 16.15
CA ASP A 71 15.54 1.45 17.33
C ASP A 71 16.14 0.11 17.74
N VAL A 72 17.47 0.04 17.77
CA VAL A 72 18.21 -1.15 18.18
C VAL A 72 18.66 -0.97 19.63
N LEU A 73 18.51 -2.02 20.45
CA LEU A 73 18.99 -1.98 21.83
C LEU A 73 20.51 -1.78 21.89
N PRO A 74 21.04 -1.02 22.87
CA PRO A 74 22.47 -0.88 23.06
C PRO A 74 23.13 -2.25 23.25
N LYS A 75 24.26 -2.49 22.56
CA LYS A 75 25.04 -3.75 22.55
C LYS A 75 24.41 -4.92 21.79
N THR A 76 23.38 -4.71 20.95
CA THR A 76 22.96 -5.75 20.01
C THR A 76 24.10 -6.09 19.06
N ALA A 77 24.43 -7.38 18.98
CA ALA A 77 25.43 -7.88 18.04
C ALA A 77 24.95 -7.65 16.60
N LEU A 78 25.88 -7.34 15.70
CA LEU A 78 25.58 -7.25 14.27
C LEU A 78 25.11 -8.62 13.77
N VAL A 79 23.89 -8.66 13.21
CA VAL A 79 23.34 -9.87 12.61
C VAL A 79 23.67 -9.86 11.12
N SER A 80 24.60 -10.72 10.70
CA SER A 80 24.92 -10.99 9.30
C SER A 80 24.80 -12.49 9.05
N ILE A 81 23.61 -12.93 8.66
CA ILE A 81 23.33 -14.34 8.38
C ILE A 81 23.64 -14.63 6.91
N ALA A 82 24.32 -15.75 6.66
CA ALA A 82 24.59 -16.20 5.30
C ALA A 82 23.27 -16.51 4.56
N PRO A 83 23.16 -16.18 3.26
CA PRO A 83 21.99 -16.57 2.47
C PRO A 83 21.76 -18.08 2.50
N TYR A 84 20.49 -18.50 2.50
CA TYR A 84 20.14 -19.91 2.34
C TYR A 84 20.60 -20.45 0.98
N ARG A 85 20.69 -21.78 0.87
CA ARG A 85 20.94 -22.43 -0.42
C ARG A 85 19.74 -22.22 -1.34
N ILE A 86 19.99 -21.65 -2.52
CA ILE A 86 18.97 -21.29 -3.51
C ILE A 86 19.20 -22.13 -4.78
N ALA A 87 18.14 -22.71 -5.34
CA ALA A 87 18.22 -23.43 -6.61
C ALA A 87 18.34 -22.46 -7.80
N SER A 88 18.88 -22.90 -8.94
CA SER A 88 19.09 -22.01 -10.11
C SER A 88 17.82 -21.28 -10.58
N LYS A 89 16.65 -21.93 -10.49
CA LYS A 89 15.36 -21.33 -10.84
C LYS A 89 14.97 -20.21 -9.87
N GLU A 90 15.15 -20.44 -8.58
CA GLU A 90 14.87 -19.46 -7.53
C GLU A 90 15.84 -18.28 -7.58
N LEU A 91 17.09 -18.52 -7.99
CA LEU A 91 18.07 -17.44 -8.18
C LEU A 91 17.68 -16.50 -9.33
N MET A 92 17.13 -17.04 -10.43
CA MET A 92 16.60 -16.22 -11.53
C MET A 92 15.40 -15.39 -11.06
N GLU A 93 14.49 -16.01 -10.29
CA GLU A 93 13.34 -15.32 -9.70
C GLU A 93 13.78 -14.21 -8.73
N LEU A 94 14.79 -14.48 -7.91
CA LEU A 94 15.34 -13.50 -6.96
C LEU A 94 15.84 -12.25 -7.69
N LYS A 95 16.59 -12.45 -8.77
CA LYS A 95 17.11 -11.34 -9.58
C LYS A 95 15.97 -10.54 -10.23
N ALA A 96 14.96 -11.21 -10.75
CA ALA A 96 13.80 -10.56 -11.36
C ALA A 96 13.03 -9.69 -10.34
N GLN A 97 12.73 -10.24 -9.16
CA GLN A 97 12.00 -9.50 -8.12
C GLN A 97 12.85 -8.35 -7.53
N LEU A 98 14.16 -8.54 -7.35
CA LEU A 98 15.05 -7.46 -6.91
C LEU A 98 15.13 -6.33 -7.93
N GLN A 99 15.20 -6.66 -9.23
CA GLN A 99 15.22 -5.65 -10.29
C GLN A 99 13.91 -4.85 -10.29
N GLU A 100 12.77 -5.52 -10.17
CA GLU A 100 11.47 -4.84 -10.07
C GLU A 100 11.42 -3.87 -8.87
N LEU A 101 11.95 -4.28 -7.70
CA LEU A 101 12.00 -3.41 -6.53
C LEU A 101 12.97 -2.22 -6.71
N LEU A 102 14.06 -2.41 -7.44
CA LEU A 102 15.00 -1.33 -7.78
C LEU A 102 14.36 -0.33 -8.75
N ASP A 103 13.69 -0.82 -9.78
CA ASP A 103 13.02 0.00 -10.81
C ASP A 103 11.91 0.85 -10.19
N ARG A 104 11.21 0.30 -9.19
CA ARG A 104 10.20 1.02 -8.40
C ARG A 104 10.79 1.88 -7.28
N VAL A 105 12.11 1.93 -7.13
CA VAL A 105 12.82 2.70 -6.09
C VAL A 105 12.39 2.28 -4.66
N PHE A 106 11.92 1.04 -4.48
CA PHE A 106 11.57 0.51 -3.16
C PHE A 106 12.81 0.15 -2.34
N ILE A 107 13.88 -0.26 -3.02
CA ILE A 107 15.17 -0.62 -2.42
C ILE A 107 16.31 0.08 -3.14
N ARG A 108 17.50 0.06 -2.54
CA ARG A 108 18.76 0.50 -3.15
C ARG A 108 19.91 -0.40 -2.70
N PRO A 109 20.98 -0.53 -3.50
CA PRO A 109 22.20 -1.18 -3.04
C PRO A 109 22.73 -0.52 -1.76
N ASN A 110 23.20 -1.33 -0.83
CA ASN A 110 23.80 -0.85 0.43
C ASN A 110 25.02 -1.69 0.80
N MET A 111 25.86 -1.14 1.68
CA MET A 111 27.01 -1.81 2.29
C MET A 111 26.80 -1.90 3.81
N SER A 112 25.64 -2.42 4.21
CA SER A 112 25.29 -2.56 5.63
C SER A 112 26.10 -3.69 6.28
N PRO A 113 26.56 -3.53 7.53
CA PRO A 113 27.09 -4.65 8.32
C PRO A 113 25.99 -5.62 8.77
N TRP A 114 24.72 -5.26 8.59
CA TRP A 114 23.55 -6.12 8.86
C TRP A 114 23.11 -6.82 7.58
N GLY A 115 22.84 -8.12 7.68
CA GLY A 115 22.37 -8.95 6.58
C GLY A 115 21.37 -9.99 7.06
N ALA A 116 20.21 -10.02 6.42
CA ALA A 116 19.16 -11.01 6.64
C ALA A 116 19.03 -11.90 5.39
N PRO A 117 18.81 -13.22 5.56
CA PRO A 117 18.67 -14.11 4.43
C PRO A 117 17.28 -13.95 3.80
N VAL A 118 17.14 -14.44 2.58
CA VAL A 118 15.88 -14.42 1.83
C VAL A 118 15.36 -15.85 1.67
N LEU A 119 14.05 -16.01 1.86
CA LEU A 119 13.28 -17.23 1.71
C LEU A 119 12.31 -17.07 0.53
N PHE A 120 11.94 -18.18 -0.10
CA PHE A 120 10.89 -18.20 -1.11
C PHE A 120 9.63 -18.87 -0.56
N VAL A 121 8.51 -18.16 -0.67
CA VAL A 121 7.20 -18.63 -0.22
C VAL A 121 6.26 -18.69 -1.41
N LYS A 122 5.52 -19.79 -1.54
CA LYS A 122 4.45 -19.91 -2.54
C LYS A 122 3.17 -19.29 -1.98
N ASN A 123 2.57 -18.38 -2.74
CA ASN A 123 1.27 -17.85 -2.40
C ASN A 123 0.15 -18.85 -2.75
N LYS A 124 -1.09 -18.55 -2.34
CA LYS A 124 -2.28 -19.37 -2.63
C LYS A 124 -2.58 -19.56 -4.12
N TYR A 125 -1.97 -18.77 -5.00
CA TYR A 125 -2.12 -18.84 -6.46
C TYR A 125 -0.96 -19.61 -7.12
N GLY A 126 -0.06 -20.20 -6.35
CA GLY A 126 1.08 -20.96 -6.84
C GLY A 126 2.28 -20.12 -7.30
N ALA A 127 2.21 -18.79 -7.23
CA ALA A 127 3.33 -17.92 -7.54
C ALA A 127 4.30 -17.83 -6.36
N THR A 128 5.60 -17.84 -6.66
CA THR A 128 6.66 -17.76 -5.65
C THR A 128 6.99 -16.28 -5.38
N LYS A 129 7.09 -15.88 -4.12
CA LYS A 129 7.53 -14.55 -3.71
C LYS A 129 8.71 -14.63 -2.76
N MET A 130 9.65 -13.71 -2.90
CA MET A 130 10.75 -13.56 -1.95
C MET A 130 10.24 -12.93 -0.64
N CYS A 131 10.77 -13.41 0.48
CA CYS A 131 10.51 -12.91 1.83
C CYS A 131 11.84 -12.77 2.57
N VAL A 132 12.06 -11.63 3.22
CA VAL A 132 13.25 -11.42 4.06
C VAL A 132 12.98 -12.01 5.45
N ASP A 133 13.89 -12.83 5.94
CA ASP A 133 13.77 -13.44 7.27
C ASP A 133 14.41 -12.53 8.33
N TYR A 134 13.57 -11.81 9.07
CA TYR A 134 13.99 -10.90 10.14
C TYR A 134 13.90 -11.52 11.54
N GLN A 135 13.71 -12.85 11.65
CA GLN A 135 13.59 -13.56 12.93
C GLN A 135 14.86 -13.46 13.80
#